data_AF-A0A521PXB2-F1
#
_entry.id   AF-A0A521PXB2-F1
#
_cell.length_a   1.000
_cell.length_b   1.000
_cell.length_c   1.000
_cell.angle_alpha   90.00
_cell.angle_beta   90.00
_cell.angle_gamma   90.00
#
_symmetry.space_group_name_H-M   'P 1'
#
loop_
_entity.id
_entity.type
_entity.pdbx_description
1 polymer ?
#
loop_
_entity_poly.entity_id
_entity_poly.type
_entity_poly.pdbx_seq_one_letter_code
_entity_poly.pdbx_strand_id
1 'polypeptide(L)' 'MVTVVRGDVILCDLNPVVGTEQAGVRPALVVQIDRANTVSPHTIIAPFTTR' A
#
# COMPACT_ATOMS: atom_id res chain seq x y z
N MET A 1 -9.48 -9.23 11.09
CA MET A 1 -8.23 -8.68 10.54
C MET A 1 -8.37 -8.69 9.04
N VAL A 2 -7.98 -7.62 8.36
CA VAL A 2 -7.96 -7.57 6.89
C VAL A 2 -6.77 -8.42 6.44
N THR A 3 -7.03 -9.46 5.65
CA THR A 3 -5.97 -10.25 5.03
C THR A 3 -5.38 -9.45 3.88
N VAL A 4 -4.05 -9.30 3.86
CA VAL A 4 -3.31 -8.57 2.82
C VAL A 4 -2.30 -9.52 2.18
N VAL A 5 -2.44 -9.79 0.88
CA VAL A 5 -1.61 -10.73 0.14
C VAL A 5 -0.83 -9.99 -0.94
N ARG A 6 0.38 -10.45 -1.24
CA ARG A 6 1.20 -9.90 -2.32
C ARG A 6 0.45 -9.99 -3.64
N GLY A 7 0.34 -8.87 -4.34
CA GLY A 7 -0.43 -8.77 -5.58
C GLY A 7 -1.82 -8.17 -5.42
N ASP A 8 -2.33 -8.03 -4.18
CA ASP A 8 -3.59 -7.33 -3.94
C ASP A 8 -3.46 -5.85 -4.32
N VAL A 9 -4.54 -5.29 -4.87
CA VAL A 9 -4.70 -3.86 -5.06
C VAL A 9 -5.64 -3.34 -3.99
N ILE A 10 -5.10 -2.53 -3.08
CA ILE A 10 -5.85 -1.97 -1.95
C ILE A 10 -5.98 -0.46 -2.10
N LEU A 11 -7.07 0.10 -1.57
CA LEU A 11 -7.23 1.54 -1.44
C LEU A 11 -6.51 2.00 -0.17
N CYS A 12 -5.58 2.95 -0.28
CA CYS A 12 -4.75 3.41 0.82
C CYS A 12 -4.80 4.94 0.92
N ASP A 13 -4.91 5.46 2.15
CA ASP A 13 -4.71 6.89 2.43
C ASP A 13 -3.22 7.13 2.70
N LEU A 14 -2.58 7.94 1.86
CA LEU A 14 -1.15 8.24 1.95
C LEU A 14 -0.84 9.53 2.70
N ASN A 15 -1.85 10.23 3.24
CA ASN A 15 -1.62 11.50 3.93
C ASN A 15 -1.21 11.32 5.41
N PRO A 16 -0.42 12.27 5.98
CA PRO A 16 0.17 13.44 5.34
C PRO A 16 1.44 13.11 4.54
N VAL A 17 1.71 13.89 3.48
CA VAL A 17 2.90 13.76 2.64
C VAL A 17 3.72 15.05 2.60
N VAL A 18 4.98 14.96 2.18
CA VAL A 18 5.88 16.11 2.01
C VAL A 18 6.43 16.17 0.57
N GLY A 19 6.44 17.36 -0.03
CA GLY A 19 7.03 17.58 -1.35
C GLY A 19 6.25 16.90 -2.48
N THR A 20 6.92 16.06 -3.27
CA THR A 20 6.37 15.37 -4.47
C THR A 20 6.07 13.89 -4.23
N GLU A 21 5.95 13.47 -2.97
CA GLU A 21 5.47 12.14 -2.59
C GLU A 21 4.06 11.86 -3.18
N GLN A 22 3.75 10.59 -3.41
CA GLN A 22 2.40 10.19 -3.84
C GLN A 22 1.40 10.44 -2.71
N ALA A 23 0.35 11.22 -2.98
CA ALA A 23 -0.57 11.75 -1.96
C ALA A 23 -2.00 11.26 -2.13
N GLY A 24 -2.87 11.48 -1.12
CA GLY A 24 -4.30 11.21 -1.24
C GLY A 24 -4.68 9.74 -1.05
N VAL A 25 -5.99 9.48 -1.13
CA VAL A 25 -6.54 8.13 -1.09
C VAL A 25 -6.50 7.54 -2.50
N ARG A 26 -5.69 6.50 -2.73
CA ARG A 26 -5.51 5.91 -4.06
C ARG A 26 -5.23 4.41 -4.04
N PRO A 27 -5.47 3.70 -5.16
CA PRO A 27 -5.10 2.31 -5.29
C PRO A 27 -3.58 2.13 -5.17
N ALA A 28 -3.15 1.08 -4.47
CA ALA A 28 -1.76 0.69 -4.34
C ALA A 28 -1.61 -0.83 -4.40
N LEU A 29 -0.55 -1.29 -5.07
CA LEU A 29 -0.20 -2.71 -5.17
C LEU A 29 0.59 -3.14 -3.93
N VAL A 30 0.17 -4.22 -3.30
CA VAL A 30 0.93 -4.85 -2.20
C VAL A 30 2.14 -5.59 -2.78
N VAL A 31 3.34 -5.21 -2.35
CA VAL A 31 4.60 -5.82 -2.85
C VAL A 31 5.37 -6.61 -1.78
N GLN A 32 5.05 -6.41 -0.49
CA GLN A 32 5.62 -7.18 0.61
C GLN A 32 5.22 -8.66 0.52
N ILE A 33 6.13 -9.55 0.91
CA ILE A 33 5.91 -11.01 0.93
C ILE A 33 4.84 -11.43 1.94
N ASP A 34 4.08 -12.48 1.62
CA ASP A 34 2.94 -12.94 2.45
C ASP A 34 3.35 -13.37 3.86
N ARG A 35 4.53 -13.97 3.98
CA ARG A 35 5.10 -14.33 5.29
C ARG A 35 5.20 -13.12 6.21
N ALA A 36 5.59 -11.96 5.68
CA ALA A 36 5.70 -10.74 6.45
C ALA A 36 4.33 -10.08 6.67
N ASN A 37 3.44 -10.07 5.66
CA ASN A 37 2.07 -9.54 5.81
C ASN A 37 1.26 -10.27 6.89
N THR A 38 1.55 -11.56 7.13
CA THR A 38 0.82 -12.37 8.13
C THR A 38 1.21 -12.00 9.57
N VAL A 39 2.40 -11.46 9.79
CA VAL A 39 2.96 -11.21 11.14
C VAL A 39 3.17 -9.73 11.44
N SER A 40 3.32 -8.91 10.40
CA SER A 40 3.65 -7.49 10.52
C SER A 40 2.38 -6.65 10.53
N PRO A 41 2.28 -5.63 11.41
CA PRO A 41 1.24 -4.62 11.32
C PRO A 41 1.47 -3.64 10.14
N HIS A 42 2.63 -3.71 9.49
CA HIS A 42 3.01 -2.87 8.36
C HIS A 42 3.19 -3.69 7.09
N THR A 43 2.85 -3.09 5.96
CA THR A 43 3.00 -3.66 4.61
C THR A 43 3.72 -2.65 3.71
N ILE A 44 4.47 -3.17 2.73
CA ILE A 44 5.10 -2.38 1.67
C ILE A 44 4.18 -2.37 0.45
N ILE A 45 3.91 -1.18 -0.08
CA ILE A 45 3.01 -0.94 -1.21
C ILE A 45 3.67 -0.10 -2.31
N ALA A 46 3.11 -0.14 -3.51
CA ALA A 46 3.43 0.74 -4.63
C ALA A 46 2.16 1.48 -5.11
N PRO A 47 2.04 2.80 -4.92
CA PRO A 47 0.85 3.56 -5.33
C PRO A 47 0.69 3.67 -6.86
N PHE A 48 -0.55 3.59 -7.35
CA PHE A 48 -0.87 3.81 -8.76
C PHE A 48 -1.09 5.29 -9.10
N THR A 49 -0.85 5.62 -10.37
CA THR A 49 -1.17 6.91 -11.02
C THR A 49 -1.86 6.62 -12.36
N THR A 50 -2.65 7.57 -12.86
CA THR A 50 -3.40 7.46 -14.12
C THR A 50 -2.83 8.33 -15.24
N ARG A 51 -1.69 8.97 -15.01
CA ARG A 51 -0.86 9.63 -16.03
C ARG A 51 0.44 8.87 -16.19
#